data_AF-A0A969BV17-F1
#
_entry.id   AF-A0A969BV17-F1
#
_cell.length_a   1.000
_cell.length_b   1.000
_cell.length_c   1.000
_cell.angle_alpha   90.00
_cell.angle_beta   90.00
_cell.angle_gamma   90.00
#
_symmetry.space_group_name_H-M   'P 1'
#
loop_
_entity.id
_entity.type
_entity.pdbx_description
1 polymer ?
#
loop_
_entity_poly.entity_id
_entity_poly.type
_entity_poly.pdbx_seq_one_letter_code
_entity_poly.pdbx_strand_id
1 'polypeptide(L)'
;MQRWPAACSSPLCNGGWLPNGSPLTAKHWLHRAIAGIEVLLVLSAVRHIYTETKRGADLTALHKPAFALVLGILMQAAVGMSIVLLQRPDPLATLHNAVGAFTWVSGLSLAVIALRAPINVPDRTPKPVPARRQTINDYITLTKPRVISLLLFTTFAAMFITPAGAPPWYLVLWTLIGGYLMAGGANAVNMAYDIDIDNMMTRTRLRPTAGGRITAKRAYAFGFTLGVLSLLIFILFVNVLAALFAAIGKRLDSKPGYYSRIKANIKGVTEETTTGVKRLYQMHKDASSPSGD
;
A
#
# COMPACT_ATOMS: atom_id res chain seq x y z
N MET A 1 1.27 13.87 -49.23
CA MET A 1 1.77 13.15 -48.03
C MET A 1 1.67 14.07 -46.84
N GLN A 2 0.62 13.93 -46.01
CA GLN A 2 0.46 14.71 -44.78
C GLN A 2 1.55 14.32 -43.78
N ARG A 3 2.51 15.21 -43.53
CA ARG A 3 3.43 15.09 -42.40
C ARG A 3 2.57 15.13 -41.13
N TRP A 4 2.54 14.04 -40.36
CA TRP A 4 1.95 14.05 -39.03
C TRP A 4 2.65 15.16 -38.22
N PRO A 5 1.92 16.09 -37.58
CA PRO A 5 2.56 17.03 -36.68
C PRO A 5 3.27 16.22 -35.60
N ALA A 6 4.60 16.35 -35.50
CA ALA A 6 5.39 15.66 -34.49
C ALA A 6 4.87 16.08 -33.11
N ALA A 7 4.07 15.22 -32.49
CA ALA A 7 3.29 15.55 -31.29
C ALA A 7 4.17 15.89 -30.07
N CYS A 8 5.43 15.44 -30.09
CA CYS A 8 6.37 15.56 -28.99
C CYS A 8 7.81 15.45 -29.50
N SER A 9 8.67 16.42 -29.19
CA SER A 9 10.12 16.27 -29.31
C SER A 9 10.67 15.38 -28.19
N SER A 10 11.68 14.57 -28.50
CA SER A 10 12.46 13.84 -27.51
C SER A 10 13.46 14.77 -26.82
N PRO A 11 13.79 14.59 -25.53
CA PRO A 11 13.28 13.59 -24.58
C PRO A 11 12.00 14.02 -23.82
N LEU A 12 11.74 15.32 -23.72
CA LEU A 12 10.76 15.90 -22.79
C LEU A 12 9.43 16.34 -23.42
N CYS A 13 9.00 15.76 -24.55
CA CYS A 13 7.71 16.08 -25.17
C CYS A 13 7.50 17.61 -25.34
N ASN A 14 8.44 18.29 -26.01
CA ASN A 14 8.49 19.76 -26.14
C ASN A 14 8.85 20.51 -24.83
N GLY A 15 9.74 19.93 -24.03
CA GLY A 15 10.32 20.57 -22.84
C GLY A 15 9.45 20.52 -21.58
N GLY A 16 8.27 19.90 -21.64
CA GLY A 16 7.34 19.77 -20.52
C GLY A 16 7.55 18.50 -19.71
N TRP A 17 7.67 18.63 -18.38
CA TRP A 17 7.75 17.49 -17.45
C TRP A 17 6.40 16.80 -17.20
N LEU A 18 5.29 17.40 -17.64
CA LEU A 18 3.92 16.92 -17.43
C LEU A 18 3.07 17.12 -18.70
N PRO A 19 2.01 16.33 -18.89
CA PRO A 19 1.11 16.51 -20.02
C PRO A 19 0.43 17.88 -19.98
N ASN A 20 0.52 18.62 -21.08
CA ASN A 20 -0.03 19.97 -21.24
C ASN A 20 -1.54 20.00 -21.59
N GLY A 21 -2.29 18.96 -21.20
CA GLY A 21 -3.73 18.83 -21.45
C GLY A 21 -4.13 18.33 -22.84
N SER A 22 -3.19 18.17 -23.79
CA SER A 22 -3.54 17.61 -25.11
C SER A 22 -3.77 16.09 -25.04
N PRO A 23 -4.82 15.53 -25.69
CA PRO A 23 -5.08 14.09 -25.70
C PRO A 23 -3.93 13.27 -26.30
N LEU A 24 -3.17 13.86 -27.23
CA LEU A 24 -2.05 13.21 -27.89
C LEU A 24 -0.83 13.14 -26.97
N THR A 25 -0.52 14.24 -26.28
CA THR A 25 0.53 14.29 -25.25
C THR A 25 0.22 13.35 -24.08
N ALA A 26 -1.06 13.25 -23.68
CA ALA A 26 -1.50 12.29 -22.66
C ALA A 26 -1.25 10.82 -23.06
N LYS A 27 -1.53 10.44 -24.33
CA LYS A 27 -1.24 9.09 -24.84
C LYS A 27 0.25 8.76 -24.81
N HIS A 28 1.11 9.70 -25.20
CA HIS A 28 2.57 9.51 -25.15
C HIS A 28 3.09 9.36 -23.72
N TRP A 29 2.57 10.15 -22.78
CA TRP A 29 2.90 10.02 -21.36
C TRP A 29 2.43 8.70 -20.75
N LEU A 30 1.21 8.26 -21.08
CA LEU A 30 0.68 6.98 -20.64
C LEU A 30 1.55 5.82 -21.12
N HIS A 31 1.94 5.83 -22.40
CA HIS A 31 2.84 4.81 -22.96
C HIS A 31 4.19 4.78 -22.23
N ARG A 32 4.80 5.94 -21.95
CA ARG A 32 6.06 6.05 -21.17
C ARG A 32 5.92 5.55 -19.74
N ALA A 33 4.80 5.86 -19.08
CA ALA A 33 4.54 5.41 -17.71
C ALA A 33 4.39 3.88 -17.66
N ILE A 34 3.64 3.30 -18.60
CA ILE A 34 3.48 1.84 -18.73
C ILE A 34 4.85 1.18 -19.00
N ALA A 35 5.63 1.72 -19.94
CA ALA A 35 6.98 1.21 -20.23
C ALA A 35 7.90 1.32 -18.99
N GLY A 36 7.81 2.41 -18.23
CA GLY A 36 8.57 2.57 -16.98
C GLY A 36 8.20 1.53 -15.92
N ILE A 37 6.91 1.24 -15.75
CA ILE A 37 6.43 0.17 -14.86
C ILE A 37 6.95 -1.19 -15.32
N GLU A 38 6.90 -1.47 -16.62
CA GLU A 38 7.41 -2.72 -17.20
C GLU A 38 8.91 -2.92 -16.93
N VAL A 39 9.72 -1.87 -17.13
CA VAL A 39 11.16 -1.90 -16.81
C VAL A 39 11.37 -2.22 -15.33
N LEU A 40 10.62 -1.60 -14.42
CA LEU A 40 10.73 -1.88 -12.98
C LEU A 40 10.35 -3.32 -12.63
N LEU A 41 9.31 -3.88 -13.27
CA LEU A 41 8.91 -5.27 -13.09
C LEU A 41 10.01 -6.24 -13.54
N VAL A 42 10.60 -5.99 -14.72
CA VAL A 42 11.69 -6.83 -15.23
C VAL A 42 12.93 -6.72 -14.35
N LEU A 43 13.33 -5.51 -13.95
CA LEU A 43 14.46 -5.33 -13.03
C LEU A 43 14.20 -6.01 -11.66
N SER A 44 12.97 -5.98 -11.18
CA SER A 44 12.57 -6.70 -9.96
C SER A 44 12.67 -8.21 -10.14
N ALA A 45 12.23 -8.76 -11.28
CA ALA A 45 12.33 -10.18 -11.60
C ALA A 45 13.79 -10.63 -11.75
N VAL A 46 14.62 -9.87 -12.45
CA VAL A 46 16.07 -10.09 -12.56
C VAL A 46 16.69 -10.08 -11.18
N ARG A 47 16.44 -9.03 -10.38
CA ARG A 47 16.94 -8.94 -9.00
C ARG A 47 16.51 -10.15 -8.17
N HIS A 48 15.24 -10.56 -8.27
CA HIS A 48 14.72 -11.72 -7.57
C HIS A 48 15.51 -12.99 -7.93
N ILE A 49 15.68 -13.28 -9.22
CA ILE A 49 16.48 -14.42 -9.71
C ILE A 49 17.88 -14.40 -9.11
N TYR A 50 18.62 -13.29 -9.24
CA TYR A 50 19.98 -13.19 -8.70
C TYR A 50 20.02 -13.35 -7.17
N THR A 51 19.05 -12.76 -6.45
CA THR A 51 18.99 -12.88 -4.99
C THR A 51 18.67 -14.29 -4.53
N GLU A 52 17.78 -15.00 -5.23
CA GLU A 52 17.38 -16.36 -4.88
C GLU A 52 18.44 -17.39 -5.30
N THR A 53 19.12 -17.21 -6.44
CA THR A 53 20.31 -18.00 -6.78
C THR A 53 21.37 -17.86 -5.67
N LYS A 54 21.64 -16.64 -5.20
CA LYS A 54 22.56 -16.42 -4.07
C LYS A 54 22.07 -17.04 -2.75
N ARG A 55 20.77 -17.28 -2.62
CA ARG A 55 20.17 -17.95 -1.46
C ARG A 55 20.21 -19.48 -1.56
N GLY A 56 20.53 -20.03 -2.73
CA GLY A 56 20.68 -21.47 -2.97
C GLY A 56 19.59 -22.07 -3.87
N ALA A 57 18.71 -21.25 -4.45
CA ALA A 57 17.76 -21.73 -5.45
C ALA A 57 18.46 -22.10 -6.77
N ASP A 58 18.03 -23.19 -7.41
CA ASP A 58 18.56 -23.59 -8.72
C ASP A 58 17.95 -22.75 -9.85
N LEU A 59 18.36 -21.50 -9.91
CA LEU A 59 17.93 -20.52 -10.91
C LEU A 59 19.06 -20.13 -11.87
N THR A 60 20.17 -20.88 -11.85
CA THR A 60 21.39 -20.50 -12.60
C THR A 60 21.14 -20.45 -14.11
N ALA A 61 20.29 -21.34 -14.61
CA ALA A 61 19.86 -21.39 -16.01
C ALA A 61 19.11 -20.12 -16.45
N LEU A 62 18.50 -19.36 -15.52
CA LEU A 62 17.73 -18.16 -15.84
C LEU A 62 18.58 -16.88 -15.95
N HIS A 63 19.87 -16.87 -15.57
CA HIS A 63 20.67 -15.65 -15.69
C HIS A 63 20.88 -15.20 -17.14
N LYS A 64 21.14 -16.13 -18.05
CA LYS A 64 21.32 -15.83 -19.48
C LYS A 64 20.06 -15.23 -20.12
N PRO A 65 18.86 -15.83 -19.99
CA PRO A 65 17.64 -15.22 -20.52
C PRO A 65 17.28 -13.92 -19.79
N ALA A 66 17.54 -13.80 -18.48
CA ALA A 66 17.33 -12.56 -17.74
C ALA A 66 18.20 -11.41 -18.27
N PHE A 67 19.47 -11.68 -18.57
CA PHE A 67 20.39 -10.71 -19.17
C PHE A 67 19.98 -10.34 -20.60
N ALA A 68 19.61 -11.33 -21.42
CA ALA A 68 19.11 -11.10 -22.78
C ALA A 68 17.85 -10.23 -22.80
N LEU A 69 16.97 -10.40 -21.82
CA LEU A 69 15.75 -9.60 -21.67
C LEU A 69 16.07 -8.12 -21.36
N VAL A 70 17.04 -7.86 -20.47
CA VAL A 70 17.51 -6.49 -20.20
C VAL A 70 18.07 -5.84 -21.47
N LEU A 71 18.86 -6.59 -22.25
CA LEU A 71 19.38 -6.10 -23.53
C LEU A 71 18.25 -5.83 -24.54
N GLY A 72 17.24 -6.70 -24.58
CA GLY A 72 16.04 -6.52 -25.42
C GLY A 72 15.25 -5.25 -25.07
N ILE A 73 15.14 -4.89 -23.79
CA ILE A 73 14.52 -3.64 -23.35
C ILE A 73 15.33 -2.42 -23.79
N LEU A 74 16.66 -2.48 -23.68
CA LEU A 74 17.53 -1.39 -24.16
C LEU A 74 17.41 -1.21 -25.68
N MET A 75 17.35 -2.32 -26.43
CA MET A 75 17.09 -2.31 -27.87
C MET A 75 15.71 -1.72 -28.18
N GLN A 76 14.67 -2.12 -27.44
CA GLN A 76 13.31 -1.61 -27.60
C GLN A 76 13.22 -0.10 -27.36
N ALA A 77 13.96 0.41 -26.38
CA ALA A 77 14.09 1.85 -26.12
C ALA A 77 14.80 2.58 -27.27
N ALA A 78 15.85 1.98 -27.84
CA ALA A 78 16.55 2.53 -29.00
C ALA A 78 15.65 2.56 -30.26
N VAL A 79 14.90 1.49 -30.54
CA VAL A 79 13.94 1.44 -31.66
C VAL A 79 12.82 2.47 -31.43
N GLY A 80 12.30 2.58 -30.21
CA GLY A 80 11.30 3.58 -29.83
C GLY A 80 11.79 5.02 -30.00
N MET A 81 13.07 5.27 -29.66
CA MET A 81 13.72 6.56 -29.89
C MET A 81 13.84 6.87 -31.39
N SER A 82 14.26 5.90 -32.19
CA SER A 82 14.37 6.04 -33.65
C SER A 82 13.03 6.33 -34.32
N ILE A 83 11.91 5.78 -33.83
CA ILE A 83 10.56 6.14 -34.30
C ILE A 83 10.27 7.63 -34.12
N VAL A 84 10.66 8.20 -32.98
CA VAL A 84 10.46 9.63 -32.70
C VAL A 84 11.35 10.49 -33.60
N LEU A 85 12.62 10.11 -33.76
CA LEU A 85 13.59 10.84 -34.58
C LEU A 85 13.25 10.80 -36.07
N LEU A 86 12.76 9.67 -36.58
CA LEU A 86 12.46 9.45 -38.00
C LEU A 86 11.00 9.74 -38.37
N GLN A 87 10.23 10.38 -37.49
CA GLN A 87 8.83 10.76 -37.74
C GLN A 87 7.91 9.56 -38.08
N ARG A 88 8.02 8.48 -37.29
CA ARG A 88 7.16 7.28 -37.33
C ARG A 88 7.08 6.57 -38.71
N PRO A 89 8.19 5.99 -39.21
CA PRO A 89 8.11 5.09 -40.34
C PRO A 89 7.36 3.79 -39.97
N ASP A 90 6.38 3.39 -40.77
CA ASP A 90 5.50 2.24 -40.50
C ASP A 90 6.24 0.91 -40.25
N PRO A 91 7.33 0.58 -40.98
CA PRO A 91 8.10 -0.64 -40.71
C PRO A 91 8.74 -0.62 -39.31
N LEU A 92 9.23 0.54 -38.87
CA LEU A 92 9.89 0.67 -37.58
C LEU A 92 8.88 0.64 -36.43
N ALA A 93 7.69 1.22 -36.63
CA ALA A 93 6.58 1.09 -35.69
C ALA A 93 6.11 -0.37 -35.54
N THR A 94 6.03 -1.11 -36.65
CA THR A 94 5.73 -2.54 -36.63
C THR A 94 6.81 -3.34 -35.89
N LEU A 95 8.09 -3.05 -36.16
CA LEU A 95 9.21 -3.67 -35.46
C LEU A 95 9.18 -3.40 -33.96
N HIS A 96 8.93 -2.15 -33.55
CA HIS A 96 8.81 -1.79 -32.14
C HIS A 96 7.68 -2.56 -31.46
N ASN A 97 6.52 -2.68 -32.08
CA ASN A 97 5.42 -3.46 -31.49
C ASN A 97 5.75 -4.95 -31.40
N ALA A 98 6.40 -5.52 -32.41
CA ALA A 98 6.78 -6.93 -32.42
C ALA A 98 7.85 -7.26 -31.35
N VAL A 99 8.91 -6.45 -31.27
CA VAL A 99 9.96 -6.59 -30.24
C VAL A 99 9.39 -6.32 -28.85
N GLY A 100 8.46 -5.37 -28.72
CA GLY A 100 7.73 -5.09 -27.48
C GLY A 100 6.92 -6.30 -27.01
N ALA A 101 6.12 -6.91 -27.89
CA ALA A 101 5.35 -8.10 -27.55
C ALA A 101 6.26 -9.28 -27.14
N PHE A 102 7.36 -9.49 -27.87
CA PHE A 102 8.31 -10.55 -27.57
C PHE A 102 9.00 -10.35 -26.20
N THR A 103 9.46 -9.13 -25.92
CA THR A 103 10.07 -8.78 -24.62
C THR A 103 9.07 -8.93 -23.48
N TRP A 104 7.83 -8.52 -23.67
CA TRP A 104 6.77 -8.65 -22.67
C TRP A 104 6.45 -10.11 -22.33
N VAL A 105 6.23 -10.95 -23.36
CA VAL A 105 5.97 -12.39 -23.17
C VAL A 105 7.15 -13.09 -22.51
N SER A 106 8.37 -12.82 -22.98
CA SER A 106 9.59 -13.41 -22.42
C SER A 106 9.79 -13.01 -20.96
N GLY A 107 9.52 -11.74 -20.61
CA GLY A 107 9.60 -11.24 -19.25
C GLY A 107 8.57 -11.87 -18.32
N LEU A 108 7.34 -12.03 -18.79
CA LEU A 108 6.29 -12.70 -18.03
C LEU A 108 6.63 -14.18 -17.79
N SER A 109 7.08 -14.90 -18.82
CA SER A 109 7.51 -16.29 -18.70
C SER A 109 8.65 -16.43 -17.69
N LEU A 110 9.66 -15.56 -17.76
CA LEU A 110 10.81 -15.56 -16.85
C LEU A 110 10.38 -15.28 -15.40
N ALA A 111 9.46 -14.33 -15.19
CA ALA A 111 8.90 -14.04 -13.87
C ALA A 111 8.10 -15.23 -13.30
N VAL A 112 7.26 -15.87 -14.12
CA VAL A 112 6.47 -17.04 -13.70
C VAL A 112 7.36 -18.21 -13.33
N ILE A 113 8.39 -18.51 -14.13
CA ILE A 113 9.34 -19.59 -13.85
C ILE A 113 10.11 -19.28 -12.56
N ALA A 114 10.60 -18.05 -12.39
CA ALA A 114 11.33 -17.65 -11.20
C ALA A 114 10.46 -17.75 -9.92
N LEU A 115 9.20 -17.37 -9.99
CA LEU A 115 8.25 -17.44 -8.86
C LEU A 115 7.83 -18.86 -8.51
N ARG A 116 7.88 -19.79 -9.47
CA ARG A 116 7.52 -21.21 -9.28
C ARG A 116 8.71 -22.10 -8.96
N ALA A 117 9.93 -21.59 -9.04
CA ALA A 117 11.10 -22.38 -8.80
C ALA A 117 11.11 -22.91 -7.36
N PRO A 118 11.36 -24.21 -7.15
CA PRO A 118 11.43 -24.78 -5.82
C PRO A 118 12.60 -24.13 -5.08
N ILE A 119 12.28 -23.34 -4.06
CA ILE A 119 13.30 -22.78 -3.17
C ILE A 119 13.71 -23.92 -2.24
N ASN A 120 14.83 -24.57 -2.54
CA ASN A 120 15.57 -25.27 -1.50
C ASN A 120 16.08 -24.21 -0.54
N VAL A 121 15.31 -23.94 0.51
CA VAL A 121 15.77 -23.17 1.66
C VAL A 121 16.66 -24.15 2.43
N PRO A 122 18.01 -24.09 2.32
CA PRO A 122 18.83 -24.83 3.27
C PRO A 122 18.36 -24.42 4.66
N ASP A 123 18.26 -25.38 5.59
CA ASP A 123 17.83 -25.13 6.97
C ASP A 123 18.76 -24.09 7.60
N ARG A 124 18.38 -22.81 7.45
CA ARG A 124 19.14 -21.68 7.95
C ARG A 124 18.52 -21.42 9.30
N THR A 125 19.27 -21.75 10.35
CA THR A 125 19.04 -21.17 11.66
C THR A 125 18.84 -19.66 11.47
N PRO A 126 17.68 -19.10 11.87
CA PRO A 126 17.38 -17.71 11.60
C PRO A 126 18.50 -16.85 12.18
N LYS A 127 19.20 -16.12 11.32
CA LYS A 127 20.26 -15.23 11.77
C LYS A 127 19.66 -14.29 12.81
N PRO A 128 20.27 -14.13 14.00
CA PRO A 128 19.75 -13.24 15.01
C PRO A 128 19.61 -11.85 14.40
N VAL A 129 18.37 -11.35 14.37
CA VAL A 129 18.09 -9.99 13.93
C VAL A 129 18.73 -9.06 14.97
N PRO A 130 19.47 -8.01 14.56
CA PRO A 130 20.00 -7.05 15.52
C PRO A 130 18.85 -6.51 16.39
N ALA A 131 19.03 -6.51 17.71
CA ALA A 131 17.96 -6.18 18.66
C ALA A 131 17.20 -4.89 18.30
N ARG A 132 17.91 -3.85 17.84
CA ARG A 132 17.33 -2.58 17.39
C ARG A 132 16.37 -2.74 16.20
N ARG A 133 16.72 -3.57 15.22
CA ARG A 133 15.89 -3.80 14.02
C ARG A 133 14.63 -4.57 14.38
N GLN A 134 14.72 -5.49 15.33
CA GLN A 134 13.56 -6.20 15.87
C GLN A 134 12.61 -5.23 16.59
N THR A 135 13.12 -4.35 17.45
CA THR A 135 12.30 -3.34 18.14
C THR A 135 11.55 -2.42 17.17
N ILE A 136 12.23 -1.93 16.12
CA ILE A 136 11.59 -1.08 15.10
C ILE A 136 10.46 -1.86 14.40
N ASN A 137 10.72 -3.11 14.01
CA ASN A 137 9.71 -3.95 13.38
C ASN A 137 8.52 -4.20 14.31
N ASP A 138 8.76 -4.42 15.60
CA ASP A 138 7.70 -4.61 16.59
C ASP A 138 6.79 -3.36 16.68
N TYR A 139 7.35 -2.14 16.69
CA TYR A 139 6.55 -0.90 16.67
C TYR A 139 5.79 -0.71 15.34
N ILE A 140 6.40 -1.06 14.19
CA ILE A 140 5.70 -1.05 12.90
C ILE A 140 4.55 -2.07 12.90
N THR A 141 4.73 -3.24 13.53
CA THR A 141 3.67 -4.24 13.66
C THR A 141 2.48 -3.69 14.46
N LEU A 142 2.71 -2.86 15.48
CA LEU A 142 1.62 -2.24 16.25
C LEU A 142 0.68 -1.41 15.37
N THR A 143 1.18 -0.77 14.31
CA THR A 143 0.34 0.05 13.43
C THR A 143 -0.49 -0.78 12.43
N LYS A 144 -0.16 -2.07 12.19
CA LYS A 144 -0.80 -2.93 11.18
C LYS A 144 -0.80 -2.31 9.76
N PRO A 145 0.37 -2.08 9.14
CA PRO A 145 0.49 -1.35 7.87
C PRO A 145 -0.33 -1.95 6.73
N ARG A 146 -0.46 -3.28 6.66
CA ARG A 146 -1.28 -3.98 5.64
C ARG A 146 -2.78 -3.68 5.75
N VAL A 147 -3.28 -3.49 6.96
CA VAL A 147 -4.70 -3.17 7.17
C VAL A 147 -4.93 -1.70 6.86
N ILE A 148 -4.02 -0.83 7.32
CA ILE A 148 -4.10 0.61 7.09
C ILE A 148 -3.95 0.95 5.60
N SER A 149 -3.14 0.24 4.83
CA SER A 149 -2.99 0.52 3.39
C SER A 149 -4.32 0.46 2.64
N LEU A 150 -5.21 -0.48 3.01
CA LEU A 150 -6.54 -0.57 2.42
C LEU A 150 -7.43 0.62 2.83
N LEU A 151 -7.37 1.03 4.10
CA LEU A 151 -8.08 2.21 4.62
C LEU A 151 -7.61 3.52 3.96
N LEU A 152 -6.31 3.64 3.72
CA LEU A 152 -5.74 4.81 3.04
C LEU A 152 -6.13 4.85 1.58
N PHE A 153 -6.19 3.70 0.91
CA PHE A 153 -6.64 3.64 -0.48
C PHE A 153 -8.10 4.08 -0.62
N THR A 154 -8.99 3.66 0.28
CA THR A 154 -10.38 4.12 0.24
C THR A 154 -10.51 5.61 0.55
N THR A 155 -9.71 6.13 1.48
CA THR A 155 -9.61 7.56 1.76
C THR A 155 -9.16 8.33 0.51
N PHE A 156 -8.09 7.86 -0.13
CA PHE A 156 -7.58 8.44 -1.38
C PHE A 156 -8.66 8.46 -2.47
N ALA A 157 -9.33 7.33 -2.73
CA ALA A 157 -10.38 7.26 -3.73
C ALA A 157 -11.54 8.24 -3.43
N ALA A 158 -11.99 8.29 -2.18
CA ALA A 158 -13.06 9.19 -1.75
C ALA A 158 -12.73 10.67 -1.98
N MET A 159 -11.46 11.07 -1.79
CA MET A 159 -11.01 12.44 -2.02
C MET A 159 -11.16 12.90 -3.49
N PHE A 160 -11.16 11.97 -4.46
CA PHE A 160 -11.34 12.28 -5.88
C PHE A 160 -12.78 12.09 -6.37
N ILE A 161 -13.67 11.53 -5.55
CA ILE A 161 -15.11 11.38 -5.85
C ILE A 161 -15.85 12.58 -5.26
N THR A 162 -15.49 13.79 -5.69
CA THR A 162 -16.16 15.02 -5.27
C THR A 162 -16.54 15.88 -6.49
N PRO A 163 -17.74 16.49 -6.51
CA PRO A 163 -18.14 17.44 -7.55
C PRO A 163 -17.23 18.67 -7.63
N ALA A 164 -16.47 18.96 -6.56
CA ALA A 164 -15.55 20.09 -6.49
C ALA A 164 -14.26 19.90 -7.31
N GLY A 165 -14.05 18.74 -7.94
CA GLY A 165 -12.85 18.42 -8.71
C GLY A 165 -11.72 17.81 -7.87
N ALA A 166 -10.56 17.59 -8.50
CA ALA A 166 -9.42 16.94 -7.85
C ALA A 166 -8.82 17.83 -6.74
N PRO A 167 -8.60 17.30 -5.53
CA PRO A 167 -7.98 18.05 -4.45
C PRO A 167 -6.50 18.33 -4.77
N PRO A 168 -5.94 19.42 -4.23
CA PRO A 168 -4.51 19.68 -4.39
C PRO A 168 -3.68 18.58 -3.71
N TRP A 169 -2.57 18.18 -4.34
CA TRP A 169 -1.76 17.03 -3.91
C TRP A 169 -1.20 17.14 -2.49
N TYR A 170 -0.90 18.36 -2.00
CA TYR A 170 -0.46 18.56 -0.62
C TYR A 170 -1.54 18.12 0.39
N LEU A 171 -2.82 18.38 0.08
CA LEU A 171 -3.95 18.01 0.94
C LEU A 171 -4.09 16.49 0.99
N VAL A 172 -3.96 15.83 -0.16
CA VAL A 172 -3.94 14.36 -0.26
C VAL A 172 -2.82 13.79 0.60
N LEU A 173 -1.59 14.30 0.44
CA LEU A 173 -0.43 13.83 1.20
C LEU A 173 -0.65 13.93 2.71
N TRP A 174 -1.04 15.11 3.21
CA TRP A 174 -1.25 15.32 4.65
C TRP A 174 -2.43 14.52 5.19
N THR A 175 -3.49 14.33 4.38
CA THR A 175 -4.63 13.50 4.75
C THR A 175 -4.22 12.03 4.93
N LEU A 176 -3.40 11.50 4.01
CA LEU A 176 -2.93 10.12 4.09
C LEU A 176 -1.94 9.90 5.26
N ILE A 177 -1.03 10.84 5.49
CA ILE A 177 -0.10 10.78 6.63
C ILE A 177 -0.87 10.86 7.96
N GLY A 178 -1.74 11.85 8.10
CA GLY A 178 -2.60 12.01 9.28
C GLY A 178 -3.45 10.76 9.52
N GLY A 179 -4.09 10.23 8.46
CA GLY A 179 -4.92 9.03 8.53
C GLY A 179 -4.13 7.79 8.96
N TYR A 180 -2.92 7.61 8.43
CA TYR A 180 -2.04 6.51 8.82
C TYR A 180 -1.68 6.58 10.31
N LEU A 181 -1.29 7.76 10.80
CA LEU A 181 -0.90 7.95 12.20
C LEU A 181 -2.10 7.75 13.14
N MET A 182 -3.29 8.24 12.79
CA MET A 182 -4.49 8.07 13.61
C MET A 182 -4.87 6.58 13.74
N ALA A 183 -4.99 5.90 12.59
CA ALA A 183 -5.36 4.49 12.56
C ALA A 183 -4.28 3.60 13.19
N GLY A 184 -3.01 3.94 12.98
CA GLY A 184 -1.87 3.25 13.57
C GLY A 184 -1.81 3.41 15.08
N GLY A 185 -2.09 4.62 15.57
CA GLY A 185 -2.18 4.90 17.00
C GLY A 185 -3.30 4.14 17.68
N ALA A 186 -4.50 4.15 17.09
CA ALA A 186 -5.64 3.38 17.58
C ALA A 186 -5.35 1.86 17.62
N ASN A 187 -4.70 1.31 16.58
CA ASN A 187 -4.29 -0.09 16.58
C ASN A 187 -3.30 -0.42 17.70
N ALA A 188 -2.33 0.46 17.97
CA ALA A 188 -1.36 0.27 19.04
C ALA A 188 -2.02 0.29 20.43
N VAL A 189 -2.97 1.20 20.65
CA VAL A 189 -3.77 1.26 21.89
C VAL A 189 -4.62 0.00 22.05
N ASN A 190 -5.30 -0.45 20.99
CA ASN A 190 -6.12 -1.67 21.04
C ASN A 190 -5.27 -2.90 21.41
N MET A 191 -4.09 -3.06 20.80
CA MET A 191 -3.19 -4.17 21.15
C MET A 191 -2.61 -4.06 22.57
N ALA A 192 -2.51 -2.86 23.13
CA ALA A 192 -2.07 -2.64 24.50
C ALA A 192 -3.17 -2.94 25.52
N TYR A 193 -4.44 -2.78 25.12
CA TYR A 193 -5.62 -3.06 25.92
C TYR A 193 -5.95 -4.56 25.92
N ASP A 194 -5.91 -5.21 24.76
CA ASP A 194 -6.32 -6.62 24.58
C ASP A 194 -5.22 -7.64 24.96
N ILE A 195 -4.24 -7.29 25.81
CA ILE A 195 -3.06 -8.14 26.07
C ILE A 195 -3.45 -9.49 26.68
N ASP A 196 -4.33 -9.49 27.66
CA ASP A 196 -4.84 -10.69 28.34
C ASP A 196 -5.57 -11.62 27.35
N ILE A 197 -6.43 -11.04 26.51
CA ILE A 197 -7.18 -11.75 25.47
C ILE A 197 -6.25 -12.29 24.39
N ASP A 198 -5.31 -11.48 23.91
CA ASP A 198 -4.37 -11.86 22.85
C ASP A 198 -3.45 -13.00 23.28
N ASN A 199 -3.09 -13.09 24.56
CA ASN A 199 -2.30 -14.20 25.10
C ASN A 199 -3.02 -15.54 25.03
N MET A 200 -4.36 -15.54 25.11
CA MET A 200 -5.18 -16.75 25.07
C MET A 200 -5.55 -17.19 23.65
N MET A 201 -5.25 -16.38 22.62
CA MET A 201 -5.62 -16.64 21.23
C MET A 201 -4.43 -17.12 20.38
N THR A 202 -4.55 -18.32 19.79
CA THR A 202 -3.53 -18.91 18.90
C THR A 202 -3.05 -17.96 17.80
N ARG A 203 -3.98 -17.16 17.25
CA ARG A 203 -3.71 -16.21 16.17
C ARG A 203 -2.96 -14.96 16.62
N THR A 204 -3.13 -14.51 17.87
CA THR A 204 -2.67 -13.18 18.31
C THR A 204 -1.66 -13.20 19.45
N ARG A 205 -1.40 -14.37 20.05
CA ARG A 205 -0.35 -14.58 21.07
C ARG A 205 1.07 -14.16 20.65
N LEU A 206 1.33 -14.07 19.34
CA LEU A 206 2.63 -13.66 18.78
C LEU A 206 2.76 -12.14 18.57
N ARG A 207 1.71 -11.36 18.84
CA ARG A 207 1.75 -9.89 18.75
C ARG A 207 2.84 -9.34 19.68
N PRO A 208 3.44 -8.17 19.35
CA PRO A 208 4.52 -7.60 20.15
C PRO A 208 4.17 -7.31 21.61
N THR A 209 2.92 -6.93 21.89
CA THR A 209 2.44 -6.66 23.27
C THR A 209 2.17 -7.93 24.05
N ALA A 210 1.43 -8.88 23.45
CA ALA A 210 1.13 -10.20 24.03
C ALA A 210 2.41 -11.00 24.33
N GLY A 211 3.33 -11.08 23.36
CA GLY A 211 4.62 -11.75 23.53
C GLY A 211 5.64 -11.00 24.39
N GLY A 212 5.24 -9.94 25.10
CA GLY A 212 6.09 -9.20 26.05
C GLY A 212 7.24 -8.38 25.45
N ARG A 213 7.37 -8.33 24.11
CA ARG A 213 8.45 -7.59 23.42
C ARG A 213 8.28 -6.08 23.54
N ILE A 214 7.03 -5.61 23.61
CA ILE A 214 6.69 -4.21 23.91
C ILE A 214 5.75 -4.20 25.12
N THR A 215 6.12 -3.43 26.15
CA THR A 215 5.27 -3.27 27.33
C THR A 215 4.00 -2.46 27.02
N ALA A 216 2.90 -2.75 27.72
CA ALA A 216 1.64 -2.02 27.56
C ALA A 216 1.82 -0.50 27.65
N LYS A 217 2.59 -0.03 28.64
CA LYS A 217 2.91 1.39 28.83
C LYS A 217 3.57 2.02 27.60
N ARG A 218 4.52 1.32 26.97
CA ARG A 218 5.20 1.79 25.74
C ARG A 218 4.25 1.80 24.55
N ALA A 219 3.41 0.78 24.41
CA ALA A 219 2.41 0.71 23.35
C ALA A 219 1.36 1.83 23.48
N TYR A 220 0.87 2.12 24.69
CA TYR A 220 0.00 3.27 24.96
C TYR A 220 0.68 4.59 24.63
N ALA A 221 1.89 4.83 25.16
CA ALA A 221 2.62 6.05 24.90
C ALA A 221 2.85 6.27 23.39
N PHE A 222 3.23 5.21 22.67
CA PHE A 222 3.36 5.25 21.22
C PHE A 222 2.04 5.56 20.53
N GLY A 223 0.96 4.85 20.87
CA GLY A 223 -0.35 5.04 20.26
C GLY A 223 -0.91 6.45 20.46
N PHE A 224 -0.82 6.99 21.69
CA PHE A 224 -1.23 8.36 21.98
C PHE A 224 -0.36 9.39 21.27
N THR A 225 0.96 9.17 21.19
CA THR A 225 1.86 10.07 20.46
C THR A 225 1.47 10.13 18.98
N LEU A 226 1.21 8.99 18.33
CA LEU A 226 0.73 8.96 16.95
C LEU A 226 -0.62 9.67 16.79
N GLY A 227 -1.54 9.48 17.74
CA GLY A 227 -2.84 10.16 17.74
C GLY A 227 -2.72 11.69 17.86
N VAL A 228 -1.88 12.19 18.77
CA VAL A 228 -1.61 13.63 18.92
C VAL A 228 -0.95 14.20 17.67
N LEU A 229 0.07 13.54 17.13
CA LEU A 229 0.73 13.98 15.89
C LEU A 229 -0.24 14.00 14.71
N SER A 230 -1.10 12.98 14.59
CA SER A 230 -2.15 12.94 13.57
C SER A 230 -3.11 14.12 13.70
N LEU A 231 -3.56 14.39 14.93
CA LEU A 231 -4.47 15.51 15.20
C LEU A 231 -3.82 16.85 14.83
N LEU A 232 -2.56 17.06 15.20
CA LEU A 232 -1.80 18.26 14.81
C LEU A 232 -1.70 18.39 13.29
N ILE A 233 -1.44 17.31 12.56
CA ILE A 233 -1.41 17.34 11.09
C ILE A 233 -2.77 17.74 10.52
N PHE A 234 -3.86 17.18 11.02
CA PHE A 234 -5.19 17.51 10.53
C PHE A 234 -5.61 18.95 10.85
N ILE A 235 -5.21 19.48 12.01
CA ILE A 235 -5.44 20.88 12.39
C ILE A 235 -4.64 21.83 11.48
N LEU A 236 -3.36 21.56 11.28
CA LEU A 236 -2.46 22.50 10.60
C LEU A 236 -2.56 22.44 9.07
N PHE A 237 -2.85 21.27 8.49
CA PHE A 237 -2.67 21.06 7.04
C PHE A 237 -3.92 20.59 6.28
N VAL A 238 -4.94 20.06 6.95
CA VAL A 238 -6.12 19.47 6.28
C VAL A 238 -7.41 20.23 6.59
N ASN A 239 -7.42 21.03 7.66
CA ASN A 239 -8.58 21.81 8.10
C ASN A 239 -9.85 20.94 8.28
N VAL A 240 -9.66 19.69 8.72
CA VAL A 240 -10.75 18.70 8.95
C VAL A 240 -11.79 19.26 9.92
N LEU A 241 -11.34 20.05 10.89
CA LEU A 241 -12.21 20.65 11.88
C LEU A 241 -13.20 21.65 11.26
N ALA A 242 -12.74 22.51 10.34
CA ALA A 242 -13.63 23.41 9.62
C ALA A 242 -14.59 22.65 8.70
N ALA A 243 -14.13 21.60 8.01
CA ALA A 243 -14.99 20.75 7.18
C ALA A 243 -16.05 20.02 8.02
N LEU A 244 -15.70 19.52 9.20
CA LEU A 244 -16.61 18.87 10.14
C LEU A 244 -17.66 19.86 10.64
N PHE A 245 -17.25 21.04 11.09
CA PHE A 245 -18.18 22.09 11.53
C PHE A 245 -19.08 22.57 10.39
N ALA A 246 -18.57 22.75 9.18
CA ALA A 246 -19.36 23.10 8.01
C ALA A 246 -20.39 22.01 7.66
N ALA A 247 -20.01 20.73 7.76
CA ALA A 247 -20.91 19.61 7.52
C ALA A 247 -22.00 19.50 8.59
N ILE A 248 -21.65 19.69 9.87
CA ILE A 248 -22.61 19.75 10.98
C ILE A 248 -23.56 20.94 10.78
N GLY A 249 -23.03 22.12 10.46
CA GLY A 249 -23.82 23.33 10.17
C GLY A 249 -24.81 23.08 9.04
N LYS A 250 -24.35 22.61 7.87
CA LYS A 250 -25.22 22.26 6.75
C LYS A 250 -26.28 21.21 7.11
N ARG A 251 -25.96 20.26 8.00
CA ARG A 251 -26.91 19.26 8.48
C ARG A 251 -27.97 19.87 9.40
N LEU A 252 -27.57 20.78 10.29
CA LEU A 252 -28.50 21.51 11.16
C LEU A 252 -29.42 22.41 10.34
N ASP A 253 -28.89 23.12 9.34
CA ASP A 253 -29.67 23.98 8.45
C ASP A 253 -30.68 23.17 7.64
N SER A 254 -30.26 22.03 7.06
CA SER A 254 -31.14 21.19 6.23
C SER A 254 -32.13 20.35 7.04
N LYS A 255 -31.79 19.96 8.27
CA LYS A 255 -32.63 19.11 9.14
C LYS A 255 -32.50 19.53 10.62
N PRO A 256 -33.27 20.54 11.06
CA PRO A 256 -33.31 20.94 12.46
C PRO A 256 -33.70 19.78 13.38
N GLY A 257 -32.96 19.57 14.45
CA GLY A 257 -33.22 18.50 15.44
C GLY A 257 -32.82 17.08 15.02
N TYR A 258 -32.11 16.91 13.90
CA TYR A 258 -31.61 15.59 13.45
C TYR A 258 -30.80 14.86 14.54
N TYR A 259 -29.83 15.54 15.15
CA TYR A 259 -28.96 14.94 16.16
C TYR A 259 -29.71 14.54 17.44
N SER A 260 -30.68 15.36 17.89
CA SER A 260 -31.53 15.05 19.04
C SER A 260 -32.40 13.82 18.81
N ARG A 261 -32.93 13.66 17.59
CA ARG A 261 -33.72 12.49 17.18
C ARG A 261 -32.89 11.21 17.09
N ILE A 262 -31.68 11.29 16.52
CA ILE A 262 -30.73 10.18 16.48
C ILE A 262 -30.38 9.75 17.91
N LYS A 263 -30.00 10.70 18.79
CA LYS A 263 -29.69 10.43 20.20
C LYS A 263 -30.81 9.69 20.92
N ALA A 264 -32.07 10.09 20.70
CA ALA A 264 -33.24 9.43 21.30
C ALA A 264 -33.45 7.99 20.79
N ASN A 265 -32.95 7.66 19.59
CA ASN A 265 -33.13 6.36 18.96
C ASN A 265 -31.90 5.44 19.08
N ILE A 266 -30.78 5.92 19.62
CA ILE A 266 -29.64 5.07 19.94
C ILE A 266 -30.02 4.21 21.16
N LYS A 267 -30.49 2.99 20.90
CA LYS A 267 -30.51 1.93 21.91
C LYS A 267 -29.07 1.48 22.11
N GLY A 268 -28.61 1.45 23.37
CA GLY A 268 -27.24 1.03 23.68
C GLY A 268 -26.97 -0.38 23.17
N VAL A 269 -25.83 -0.57 22.49
CA VAL A 269 -25.28 -1.89 22.15
C VAL A 269 -24.64 -2.46 23.41
N THR A 270 -25.44 -2.72 24.44
CA THR A 270 -24.94 -3.12 25.77
C THR A 270 -25.42 -4.49 26.22
N GLU A 271 -26.35 -5.12 25.50
CA GLU A 271 -26.79 -6.47 25.85
C GLU A 271 -26.21 -7.55 24.93
N GLU A 272 -26.38 -7.52 23.61
CA GLU A 272 -26.01 -8.68 22.79
C GLU A 272 -24.49 -8.94 22.67
N THR A 273 -23.66 -7.91 22.48
CA THR A 273 -22.20 -8.09 22.35
C THR A 273 -21.50 -8.23 23.71
N THR A 274 -21.99 -7.55 24.76
CA THR A 274 -21.44 -7.70 26.12
C THR A 274 -21.83 -9.05 26.74
N THR A 275 -23.05 -9.54 26.50
CA THR A 275 -23.50 -10.85 27.01
C THR A 275 -22.79 -12.00 26.31
N GLY A 276 -22.46 -11.88 25.02
CA GLY A 276 -21.65 -12.88 24.31
C GLY A 276 -20.24 -13.04 24.89
N VAL A 277 -19.54 -11.93 25.14
CA VAL A 277 -18.20 -11.95 25.76
C VAL A 277 -18.27 -12.41 27.23
N LYS A 278 -19.26 -11.94 27.99
CA LYS A 278 -19.46 -12.36 29.39
C LYS A 278 -19.76 -13.86 29.51
N ARG A 279 -20.51 -14.43 28.55
CA ARG A 279 -20.77 -15.87 28.45
C ARG A 279 -19.50 -16.66 28.15
N LEU A 280 -18.60 -16.15 27.32
CA LEU A 280 -17.29 -16.77 27.06
C LEU A 280 -16.39 -16.75 28.31
N TYR A 281 -16.38 -15.65 29.08
CA TYR A 281 -15.66 -15.59 30.36
C TYR A 281 -16.24 -16.57 31.38
N GLN A 282 -17.58 -16.70 31.45
CA GLN A 282 -18.24 -17.68 32.30
C GLN A 282 -17.90 -19.11 31.88
N MET A 283 -18.03 -19.45 30.60
CA MET A 283 -17.65 -20.77 30.07
C MET A 283 -16.18 -21.11 30.34
N HIS A 284 -15.26 -20.16 30.22
CA HIS A 284 -13.85 -20.40 30.54
C HIS A 284 -13.65 -20.59 32.05
N LYS A 285 -14.26 -19.74 32.87
CA LYS A 285 -14.21 -19.86 34.34
C LYS A 285 -14.75 -21.21 34.81
N ASP A 286 -15.88 -21.63 34.26
CA ASP A 286 -16.54 -22.90 34.57
C ASP A 286 -15.70 -24.10 34.08
N ALA A 287 -15.07 -24.00 32.89
CA ALA A 287 -14.17 -25.03 32.37
C ALA A 287 -12.80 -25.11 33.10
N SER A 288 -12.39 -24.02 33.76
CA SER A 288 -11.16 -23.94 34.55
C SER A 288 -11.35 -24.23 36.04
N SER A 289 -12.59 -24.38 36.49
CA SER A 289 -12.90 -24.83 37.84
C SER A 289 -12.56 -26.32 37.96
N PRO A 290 -11.85 -26.77 39.01
CA PRO A 290 -11.72 -28.19 39.26
C PRO A 290 -13.13 -28.74 39.43
N SER A 291 -13.52 -29.70 38.60
CA SER A 291 -14.72 -30.50 38.82
C SER A 291 -14.53 -31.19 40.17
N GLY A 292 -15.21 -30.68 41.19
CA GLY A 292 -15.41 -31.42 42.42
C GLY A 292 -16.31 -32.62 42.11
N ASP A 293 -15.77 -33.79 42.46
CA ASP A 293 -16.40 -35.11 42.60
C ASP A 293 -16.98 -35.80 41.35
#